data_AF-A0A2I1EYE9-F1
#
_entry.id   AF-A0A2I1EYE9-F1
#
_cell.length_a   1.000
_cell.length_b   1.000
_cell.length_c   1.000
_cell.angle_alpha   90.00
_cell.angle_beta   90.00
_cell.angle_gamma   90.00
#
_symmetry.space_group_name_H-M   'P 1'
#
loop_
_entity.id
_entity.type
_entity.pdbx_description
1 polymer ?
#
loop_
_entity_poly.entity_id
_entity_poly.type
_entity_poly.pdbx_seq_one_letter_code
_entity_poly.pdbx_strand_id
1 'polypeptide(L)'
;MSTLQQNPPFLIEEIKNWSPEQVIKFLESKKGELSLNENHIKIIENEEISGLALLSLTKEDLRSFGLKGGPSIVILELIKNLKSEEQTSSVQEVRLNALEDKLTSVQELLQKSVIQQQVEQFNPTQGKGKKRVVEQEQGYENPTKVLKISSTTNVKSTLKSSEMDVDDTNNKVNANILSSNEDICSHHKEFAYNCLAKGDINYLINLIKRHFQSRSMMSLKSMNEAVFQAVLEMLLPLIFRVPELRLIVDGTKQKYNGRFGFVDIFIPGGKDNPSIVLELKYIKLTGLKSGSKGRFTKSLKTTELYELDKNLEEEDDDTVLDRKYMSKNSRTITTVREIMNNGIQQLQNYIRIITRGPVKGYVDSGILDPRVGVTETMKDSGQLMGYVIMSVGTRRMLVRSYGPIKTDICYFSVPK
;
A
#
# COMPACT_ATOMS: atom_id res chain seq x y z
N MET A 1 9.33 -24.24 27.47
CA MET A 1 8.62 -24.69 26.26
C MET A 1 7.13 -24.67 26.56
N SER A 2 6.41 -23.74 25.96
CA SER A 2 4.95 -23.75 25.92
C SER A 2 4.59 -23.21 24.54
N THR A 3 4.39 -24.13 23.61
CA THR A 3 3.94 -23.84 22.25
C THR A 3 2.56 -23.18 22.35
N LEU A 4 2.49 -21.88 22.04
CA LEU A 4 1.23 -21.23 21.71
C LEU A 4 0.69 -21.92 20.46
N GLN A 5 -0.25 -22.83 20.68
CA GLN A 5 -1.02 -23.48 19.62
C GLN A 5 -1.91 -22.40 19.01
N GLN A 6 -1.39 -21.73 17.98
CA GLN A 6 -2.23 -20.94 17.08
C GLN A 6 -3.13 -21.93 16.35
N ASN A 7 -4.42 -21.94 16.69
CA ASN A 7 -5.40 -22.65 15.88
C ASN A 7 -5.42 -22.01 14.47
N PRO A 8 -5.44 -22.81 13.40
CA PRO A 8 -5.52 -22.27 12.05
C PRO A 8 -6.81 -21.45 11.89
N PRO A 9 -6.77 -20.34 11.11
CA PRO A 9 -7.98 -19.59 10.78
C PRO A 9 -8.96 -20.51 10.05
N PHE A 10 -10.22 -20.53 10.50
CA PHE A 10 -11.27 -21.28 9.82
C PHE A 10 -11.60 -20.62 8.49
N LEU A 11 -11.73 -21.39 7.41
CA LEU A 11 -12.25 -20.88 6.14
C LEU A 11 -13.75 -20.65 6.29
N ILE A 12 -14.27 -19.52 5.80
CA ILE A 12 -15.71 -19.24 5.93
C ILE A 12 -16.56 -20.25 5.16
N GLU A 13 -16.06 -20.82 4.07
CA GLU A 13 -16.67 -21.95 3.35
C GLU A 13 -16.91 -23.14 4.26
N GLU A 14 -16.02 -23.37 5.24
CA GLU A 14 -16.19 -24.40 6.26
C GLU A 14 -17.24 -23.97 7.29
N ILE A 15 -17.19 -22.72 7.75
CA ILE A 15 -18.15 -22.15 8.72
C ILE A 15 -19.58 -22.16 8.17
N LYS A 16 -19.78 -21.82 6.89
CA LYS A 16 -21.09 -21.85 6.20
C LYS A 16 -21.77 -23.22 6.32
N ASN A 17 -20.99 -24.29 6.44
CA ASN A 17 -21.46 -25.68 6.51
C ASN A 17 -21.57 -26.23 7.94
N TRP A 18 -21.33 -25.42 8.98
CA TRP A 18 -21.42 -25.88 10.37
C TRP A 18 -22.86 -26.19 10.80
N SER A 19 -23.00 -27.32 11.50
CA SER A 19 -24.21 -27.65 12.25
C SER A 19 -24.35 -26.74 13.48
N PRO A 20 -25.56 -26.62 14.06
CA PRO A 20 -25.75 -25.89 15.30
C PRO A 20 -24.82 -26.35 16.44
N GLU A 21 -24.56 -27.64 16.57
CA GLU A 21 -23.65 -28.18 17.58
C GLU A 21 -22.20 -27.71 17.35
N GLN A 22 -21.77 -27.58 16.09
CA GLN A 22 -20.45 -27.06 15.74
C GLN A 22 -20.34 -25.56 16.07
N VAL A 23 -21.42 -24.79 15.85
CA VAL A 23 -21.50 -23.37 16.25
C VAL A 23 -21.37 -23.22 17.77
N ILE A 24 -22.10 -24.02 18.55
CA ILE A 24 -22.03 -23.96 20.01
C ILE A 24 -20.65 -24.37 20.52
N LYS A 25 -20.06 -25.43 19.98
CA LYS A 25 -18.70 -25.86 20.32
C LYS A 25 -17.67 -24.76 20.03
N PHE A 26 -17.83 -24.04 18.94
CA PHE A 26 -16.97 -22.92 18.60
C PHE A 26 -17.13 -21.75 19.59
N LEU A 27 -18.36 -21.35 19.92
CA LEU A 27 -18.60 -20.27 20.89
C LEU A 27 -18.13 -20.64 22.30
N GLU A 28 -18.27 -21.89 22.73
CA GLU A 28 -17.69 -22.40 23.99
C GLU A 28 -16.16 -22.29 23.97
N SER A 29 -15.49 -22.62 22.86
CA SER A 29 -14.03 -22.47 22.75
C SER A 29 -13.56 -21.01 22.88
N LYS A 30 -14.44 -20.05 22.56
CA LYS A 30 -14.20 -18.60 22.61
C LYS A 30 -14.78 -17.93 23.85
N LYS A 31 -15.47 -18.68 24.72
CA LYS A 31 -16.19 -18.17 25.89
C LYS A 31 -15.31 -17.34 26.83
N GLY A 32 -14.10 -17.81 27.12
CA GLY A 32 -13.14 -17.10 27.98
C GLY A 32 -12.61 -15.81 27.35
N GLU A 33 -12.32 -15.83 26.05
CA GLU A 33 -11.83 -14.68 25.29
C GLU A 33 -12.90 -13.58 25.20
N LEU A 34 -14.16 -13.97 24.99
CA LEU A 34 -15.28 -13.06 24.79
C LEU A 34 -15.99 -12.68 26.09
N SER A 35 -15.48 -13.13 27.25
CA SER A 35 -16.12 -12.94 28.56
C SER A 35 -17.61 -13.37 28.57
N LEU A 36 -17.94 -14.46 27.88
CA LEU A 36 -19.28 -15.04 27.88
C LEU A 36 -19.45 -15.99 29.07
N ASN A 37 -20.68 -16.15 29.56
CA ASN A 37 -21.02 -17.13 30.57
C ASN A 37 -21.89 -18.25 29.95
N GLU A 38 -22.12 -19.32 30.71
CA GLU A 38 -22.96 -20.45 30.28
C GLU A 38 -24.36 -20.04 29.82
N ASN A 39 -24.96 -19.05 30.48
CA ASN A 39 -26.32 -18.61 30.12
C ASN A 39 -26.33 -17.93 28.74
N HIS A 40 -25.27 -17.20 28.37
CA HIS A 40 -25.17 -16.61 27.03
C HIS A 40 -25.08 -17.68 25.95
N ILE A 41 -24.33 -18.75 26.19
CA ILE A 41 -24.20 -19.86 25.24
C ILE A 41 -25.51 -20.63 25.12
N LYS A 42 -26.17 -20.93 26.24
CA LYS A 42 -27.49 -21.59 26.26
C LYS A 42 -28.56 -20.82 25.49
N ILE A 43 -28.53 -19.48 25.56
CA ILE A 43 -29.44 -18.64 24.78
C ILE A 43 -29.25 -18.89 23.28
N ILE A 44 -28.00 -18.96 22.80
CA ILE A 44 -27.72 -19.23 21.39
C ILE A 44 -28.01 -20.70 21.00
N GLU A 45 -27.77 -21.63 21.92
CA GLU A 45 -28.07 -23.06 21.74
C GLU A 45 -29.56 -23.30 21.49
N ASN A 46 -30.43 -22.61 22.23
CA ASN A 46 -31.89 -22.72 22.07
C ASN A 46 -32.40 -22.20 20.72
N GLU A 47 -31.63 -21.39 20.00
CA GLU A 47 -31.99 -20.82 18.70
C GLU A 47 -31.54 -21.71 17.53
N GLU A 48 -30.86 -22.83 17.80
CA GLU A 48 -30.47 -23.84 16.80
C GLU A 48 -29.73 -23.26 15.57
N ILE A 49 -28.85 -22.28 15.81
CA ILE A 49 -28.24 -21.46 14.76
C ILE A 49 -27.16 -22.25 14.00
N SER A 50 -27.39 -22.51 12.71
CA SER A 50 -26.37 -23.06 11.80
C SER A 50 -25.27 -22.05 11.47
N GLY A 51 -24.13 -22.51 10.96
CA GLY A 51 -23.00 -21.61 10.67
C GLY A 51 -23.28 -20.54 9.61
N LEU A 52 -24.11 -20.83 8.60
CA LEU A 52 -24.57 -19.82 7.65
C LEU A 52 -25.43 -18.73 8.33
N ALA A 53 -26.30 -19.15 9.25
CA ALA A 53 -27.15 -18.23 10.02
C ALA A 53 -26.31 -17.41 11.00
N LEU A 54 -25.32 -18.01 11.66
CA LEU A 54 -24.34 -17.34 12.53
C LEU A 54 -23.68 -16.18 11.80
N LEU A 55 -23.21 -16.40 10.57
CA LEU A 55 -22.57 -15.36 9.76
C LEU A 55 -23.53 -14.24 9.38
N SER A 56 -24.85 -14.44 9.44
CA SER A 56 -25.84 -13.44 9.06
C SER A 56 -26.46 -12.70 10.25
N LEU A 57 -26.08 -13.05 11.48
CA LEU A 57 -26.68 -12.46 12.68
C LEU A 57 -26.39 -10.97 12.80
N THR A 58 -27.43 -10.24 13.18
CA THR A 58 -27.36 -8.83 13.57
C THR A 58 -27.38 -8.67 15.08
N LYS A 59 -27.08 -7.45 15.54
CA LYS A 59 -27.19 -7.11 16.97
C LYS A 59 -28.62 -7.24 17.47
N GLU A 60 -29.58 -6.90 16.61
CA GLU A 60 -31.01 -6.94 16.86
C GLU A 60 -31.49 -8.38 17.01
N ASP A 61 -31.02 -9.30 16.14
CA ASP A 61 -31.32 -10.73 16.26
C ASP A 61 -30.83 -11.28 17.60
N LEU A 62 -29.56 -11.03 17.94
CA LEU A 62 -28.96 -11.46 19.21
C LEU A 62 -29.74 -10.92 20.43
N ARG A 63 -30.25 -9.69 20.35
CA ARG A 63 -31.09 -9.11 21.40
C ARG A 63 -32.46 -9.76 21.48
N SER A 64 -33.05 -10.13 20.34
CA SER A 64 -34.35 -10.80 20.28
C SER A 64 -34.31 -12.20 20.92
N PHE A 65 -33.17 -12.88 20.85
CA PHE A 65 -32.91 -14.15 21.55
C PHE A 65 -32.80 -14.00 23.08
N GLY A 66 -32.71 -12.76 23.58
CA GLY A 66 -32.61 -12.46 25.00
C GLY A 66 -31.17 -12.16 25.48
N LEU A 67 -30.20 -11.99 24.59
CA LEU A 67 -28.88 -11.50 24.98
C LEU A 67 -28.89 -10.02 25.34
N LYS A 68 -28.17 -9.68 26.40
CA LYS A 68 -27.93 -8.28 26.79
C LYS A 68 -26.93 -7.63 25.84
N GLY A 69 -26.95 -6.30 25.81
CA GLY A 69 -26.15 -5.51 24.86
C GLY A 69 -24.65 -5.82 24.85
N GLY A 70 -24.03 -6.14 25.99
CA GLY A 70 -22.62 -6.52 26.07
C GLY A 70 -22.32 -7.81 25.28
N PRO A 71 -22.90 -8.96 25.67
CA PRO A 71 -22.81 -10.22 24.93
C PRO A 71 -23.13 -10.11 23.44
N SER A 72 -24.18 -9.36 23.07
CA SER A 72 -24.55 -9.16 21.66
C SER A 72 -23.44 -8.45 20.86
N ILE A 73 -22.75 -7.48 21.47
CA ILE A 73 -21.67 -6.73 20.80
C ILE A 73 -20.46 -7.63 20.56
N VAL A 74 -20.03 -8.39 21.58
CA VAL A 74 -18.81 -9.21 21.47
C VAL A 74 -19.00 -10.39 20.50
N ILE A 75 -20.20 -10.98 20.43
CA ILE A 75 -20.52 -12.01 19.44
C ILE A 75 -20.56 -11.43 18.02
N LEU A 76 -21.13 -10.24 17.86
CA LEU A 76 -21.16 -9.58 16.55
C LEU A 76 -19.76 -9.21 16.05
N GLU A 77 -18.88 -8.77 16.95
CA GLU A 77 -17.50 -8.45 16.61
C GLU A 77 -16.71 -9.70 16.21
N LEU A 78 -16.93 -10.83 16.90
CA LEU A 78 -16.39 -12.13 16.49
C LEU A 78 -16.80 -12.50 15.06
N ILE A 79 -18.08 -12.36 14.72
CA ILE A 79 -18.61 -12.66 13.38
C ILE A 79 -17.96 -11.78 12.31
N LYS A 80 -17.75 -10.49 12.60
CA LYS A 80 -17.04 -9.58 11.69
C LYS A 80 -15.59 -10.00 11.47
N ASN A 81 -14.90 -10.40 12.52
CA ASN A 81 -13.50 -10.86 12.43
C ASN A 81 -13.39 -12.11 11.56
N LEU A 82 -14.30 -13.08 11.72
CA LEU A 82 -14.37 -14.27 10.87
C LEU A 82 -14.53 -13.92 9.38
N LYS A 83 -15.35 -12.90 9.06
CA LYS A 83 -15.54 -12.41 7.68
C LYS A 83 -14.35 -11.65 7.10
N SER A 84 -13.53 -11.05 7.96
CA SER A 84 -12.32 -10.34 7.55
C SER A 84 -11.18 -11.31 7.22
N GLU A 85 -11.11 -12.45 7.90
CA GLU A 85 -10.09 -13.48 7.68
C GLU A 85 -10.29 -14.23 6.34
N GLU A 86 -11.52 -14.50 5.90
CA GLU A 86 -11.86 -15.06 4.57
C GLU A 86 -11.28 -14.23 3.41
N GLN A 87 -11.33 -12.90 3.52
CA GLN A 87 -10.79 -11.98 2.51
C GLN A 87 -9.26 -11.99 2.45
N THR A 88 -8.59 -12.37 3.55
CA THR A 88 -7.13 -12.50 3.55
C THR A 88 -6.66 -13.86 3.02
N SER A 89 -7.37 -14.94 3.34
CA SER A 89 -7.08 -16.29 2.84
C SER A 89 -7.40 -16.45 1.35
N SER A 90 -8.55 -15.95 0.88
CA SER A 90 -8.89 -15.96 -0.56
C SER A 90 -7.92 -15.13 -1.40
N VAL A 91 -7.42 -13.99 -0.88
CA VAL A 91 -6.38 -13.19 -1.54
C VAL A 91 -5.04 -13.91 -1.55
N GLN A 92 -4.71 -14.72 -0.53
CA GLN A 92 -3.51 -15.55 -0.52
C GLN A 92 -3.61 -16.71 -1.50
N GLU A 93 -4.76 -17.38 -1.59
CA GLU A 93 -5.02 -18.51 -2.49
C GLU A 93 -5.01 -18.06 -3.96
N VAL A 94 -5.63 -16.91 -4.28
CA VAL A 94 -5.55 -16.29 -5.62
C VAL A 94 -4.11 -15.89 -5.98
N ARG A 95 -3.33 -15.41 -5.00
CA ARG A 95 -1.91 -15.09 -5.20
C ARG A 95 -1.04 -16.34 -5.40
N LEU A 96 -1.36 -17.44 -4.72
CA LEU A 96 -0.65 -18.71 -4.82
C LEU A 96 -0.89 -19.34 -6.20
N ASN A 97 -2.14 -19.39 -6.65
CA ASN A 97 -2.50 -19.88 -7.99
C ASN A 97 -1.85 -19.02 -9.09
N ALA A 98 -1.86 -17.69 -8.94
CA ALA A 98 -1.18 -16.79 -9.88
C ALA A 98 0.36 -16.92 -9.88
N LEU A 99 0.96 -17.39 -8.78
CA LEU A 99 2.39 -17.71 -8.70
C LEU A 99 2.69 -19.06 -9.35
N GLU A 100 1.83 -20.06 -9.18
CA GLU A 100 1.93 -21.38 -9.81
C GLU A 100 1.78 -21.30 -11.33
N ASP A 101 0.84 -20.49 -11.83
CA ASP A 101 0.67 -20.22 -13.27
C ASP A 101 1.91 -19.54 -13.87
N LYS A 102 2.50 -18.58 -13.14
CA LYS A 102 3.74 -17.90 -13.55
C LYS A 102 4.93 -18.85 -13.53
N LEU A 103 5.04 -19.71 -12.52
CA LEU A 103 6.10 -20.70 -12.41
C LEU A 103 6.04 -21.70 -13.58
N THR A 104 4.83 -22.16 -13.92
CA THR A 104 4.60 -23.05 -15.06
C THR A 104 4.99 -22.39 -16.38
N SER A 105 4.61 -21.12 -16.58
CA SER A 105 4.98 -20.35 -17.76
C SER A 105 6.51 -20.15 -17.89
N VAL A 106 7.21 -19.91 -16.78
CA VAL A 106 8.67 -19.81 -16.76
C VAL A 106 9.34 -21.16 -17.07
N GLN A 107 8.80 -22.26 -16.56
CA GLN A 107 9.30 -23.61 -16.87
C GLN A 107 9.15 -23.95 -18.36
N GLU A 108 8.02 -23.59 -18.98
CA GLU A 108 7.83 -23.75 -20.42
C GLU A 108 8.80 -22.90 -21.26
N LEU A 109 9.09 -21.67 -20.83
CA LEU A 109 10.05 -20.79 -21.49
C LEU A 109 11.48 -21.33 -21.38
N LEU A 110 11.84 -21.90 -20.22
CA LEU A 110 13.12 -22.55 -20.03
C LEU A 110 13.25 -23.79 -20.94
N GLN A 111 12.22 -24.64 -21.02
CA GLN A 111 12.23 -25.77 -21.95
C GLN A 111 12.37 -25.33 -23.41
N LYS A 112 11.64 -24.29 -23.84
CA LYS A 112 11.76 -23.73 -25.20
C LYS A 112 13.16 -23.19 -25.47
N SER A 113 13.78 -22.50 -24.51
CA SER A 113 15.14 -21.95 -24.66
C SER A 113 16.23 -23.03 -24.76
N VAL A 114 16.09 -24.14 -24.02
CA VAL A 114 17.00 -25.29 -24.09
C VAL A 114 16.90 -25.99 -25.44
N ILE A 115 15.69 -26.15 -25.97
CA ILE A 115 15.47 -26.71 -27.32
C ILE A 115 16.08 -25.80 -28.39
N GLN A 116 15.93 -24.47 -28.28
CA GLN A 116 16.48 -23.52 -29.23
C GLN A 116 18.02 -23.50 -29.25
N GLN A 117 18.66 -23.62 -28.08
CA GLN A 117 20.12 -23.73 -27.97
C GLN A 117 20.68 -25.04 -28.53
N GLN A 118 19.92 -26.14 -28.45
CA GLN A 118 20.31 -27.42 -29.04
C GLN A 118 20.16 -27.42 -30.58
N VAL A 119 19.18 -26.70 -31.12
CA VAL A 119 18.97 -26.59 -32.58
C VAL A 119 20.03 -25.69 -33.25
N GLU A 120 20.51 -24.64 -32.57
CA GLU A 120 21.60 -23.78 -33.09
C GLU A 120 22.97 -24.46 -33.10
N GLN A 121 23.20 -25.48 -32.26
CA GLN A 121 24.45 -26.25 -32.25
C GLN A 121 24.48 -27.40 -33.28
N PHE A 122 23.37 -27.73 -33.93
CA PHE A 122 23.25 -28.87 -34.84
C PHE A 122 23.05 -28.52 -36.33
N ASN A 123 23.50 -27.34 -36.79
CA ASN A 123 23.58 -27.05 -38.22
C ASN A 123 25.01 -27.24 -38.76
N PRO A 124 25.33 -28.35 -39.46
CA PRO A 124 26.60 -28.49 -40.15
C PRO A 124 26.54 -27.74 -41.48
N THR A 125 27.37 -26.71 -41.61
CA THR A 125 27.63 -26.03 -42.88
C THR A 125 28.49 -26.93 -43.78
N GLN A 126 27.93 -27.39 -44.90
CA GLN A 126 28.70 -27.90 -46.03
C GLN A 126 28.15 -27.26 -47.31
N GLY A 127 28.93 -26.34 -47.89
CA GLY A 127 28.68 -25.80 -49.21
C GLY A 127 29.36 -26.63 -50.30
N LYS A 128 28.81 -26.58 -51.52
CA LYS A 128 29.52 -26.52 -52.81
C LYS A 128 28.51 -26.51 -53.97
N GLY A 129 28.70 -25.60 -54.94
CA GLY A 129 28.32 -25.87 -56.34
C GLY A 129 27.49 -24.83 -57.10
N LYS A 130 28.20 -23.89 -57.73
CA LYS A 130 27.87 -23.02 -58.88
C LYS A 130 26.71 -23.47 -59.82
N LYS A 131 25.88 -22.50 -60.28
CA LYS A 131 25.79 -22.05 -61.69
C LYS A 131 24.89 -20.80 -61.85
N ARG A 132 25.34 -19.87 -62.70
CA ARG A 132 24.58 -18.74 -63.29
C ARG A 132 23.55 -19.26 -64.30
N VAL A 133 22.37 -18.63 -64.39
CA VAL A 133 21.70 -18.16 -65.63
C VAL A 133 20.70 -17.04 -65.26
N VAL A 134 20.55 -16.10 -66.19
CA VAL A 134 19.74 -14.87 -66.23
C VAL A 134 18.27 -15.20 -66.57
N GLU A 135 17.31 -14.47 -66.02
CA GLU A 135 16.10 -14.01 -66.76
C GLU A 135 15.25 -13.03 -65.92
N GLN A 136 14.82 -11.96 -66.58
CA GLN A 136 13.75 -11.04 -66.16
C GLN A 136 12.41 -11.65 -66.60
N GLU A 137 11.33 -11.51 -65.83
CA GLU A 137 10.05 -10.95 -66.30
C GLU A 137 8.97 -10.89 -65.20
N GLN A 138 7.90 -10.17 -65.55
CA GLN A 138 6.78 -9.60 -64.81
C GLN A 138 5.78 -10.62 -64.23
N GLY A 139 4.86 -10.15 -63.37
CA GLY A 139 3.46 -10.64 -63.40
C GLY A 139 2.82 -11.06 -62.07
N TYR A 140 1.95 -10.18 -61.58
CA TYR A 140 0.63 -10.36 -60.93
C TYR A 140 0.16 -11.69 -60.27
N GLU A 141 -0.67 -11.46 -59.23
CA GLU A 141 -1.80 -12.26 -58.70
C GLU A 141 -1.66 -13.04 -57.36
N ASN A 142 -2.42 -12.54 -56.38
CA ASN A 142 -3.03 -13.21 -55.22
C ASN A 142 -4.19 -14.13 -55.75
N PRO A 143 -4.80 -15.12 -55.03
CA PRO A 143 -5.35 -14.90 -53.68
C PRO A 143 -5.69 -16.15 -52.76
N THR A 144 -6.05 -15.83 -51.50
CA THR A 144 -7.05 -16.46 -50.58
C THR A 144 -6.87 -17.83 -49.88
N LYS A 145 -7.00 -17.82 -48.53
CA LYS A 145 -7.94 -18.58 -47.66
C LYS A 145 -7.69 -18.17 -46.18
N VAL A 146 -8.44 -17.24 -45.58
CA VAL A 146 -9.75 -17.35 -44.88
C VAL A 146 -9.85 -18.50 -43.87
N LEU A 147 -9.96 -18.16 -42.58
CA LEU A 147 -11.03 -18.65 -41.71
C LEU A 147 -11.41 -17.59 -40.66
N LYS A 148 -12.72 -17.43 -40.47
CA LYS A 148 -13.45 -16.42 -39.70
C LYS A 148 -14.35 -17.19 -38.75
N ILE A 149 -14.41 -16.88 -37.46
CA ILE A 149 -15.59 -17.19 -36.63
C ILE A 149 -15.92 -15.99 -35.74
N SER A 150 -17.19 -15.65 -35.82
CA SER A 150 -17.94 -14.55 -35.24
C SER A 150 -18.86 -15.08 -34.14
N SER A 151 -19.18 -14.25 -33.14
CA SER A 151 -20.52 -14.24 -32.54
C SER A 151 -20.80 -12.90 -31.85
N THR A 152 -21.74 -12.15 -32.41
CA THR A 152 -22.52 -11.10 -31.76
C THR A 152 -23.96 -11.56 -31.74
N THR A 153 -24.64 -11.43 -30.62
CA THR A 153 -26.11 -11.44 -30.56
C THR A 153 -26.57 -10.20 -29.79
N ASN A 154 -27.15 -9.27 -30.54
CA ASN A 154 -28.00 -8.20 -30.03
C ASN A 154 -29.44 -8.74 -29.93
N VAL A 155 -30.13 -8.45 -28.83
CA VAL A 155 -31.59 -8.43 -28.79
C VAL A 155 -32.03 -7.02 -28.41
N LYS A 156 -32.82 -6.42 -29.29
CA LYS A 156 -33.45 -5.10 -29.14
C LYS A 156 -34.91 -5.33 -28.77
N SER A 157 -35.37 -4.76 -27.67
CA SER A 157 -36.81 -4.57 -27.41
C SER A 157 -37.07 -3.12 -27.01
N THR A 158 -37.95 -2.48 -27.77
CA THR A 158 -38.56 -1.18 -27.51
C THR A 158 -39.90 -1.41 -26.81
N LEU A 159 -40.18 -0.71 -25.71
CA LEU A 159 -41.54 -0.38 -25.26
C LEU A 159 -41.53 0.93 -24.44
N LYS A 160 -42.65 1.64 -24.55
CA LYS A 160 -42.90 3.06 -24.23
C LYS A 160 -42.98 3.41 -22.74
N SER A 161 -42.73 4.70 -22.49
CA SER A 161 -43.11 5.58 -21.37
C SER A 161 -44.12 5.08 -20.32
N SER A 162 -43.70 5.20 -19.05
CA SER A 162 -44.55 5.65 -17.94
C SER A 162 -43.67 6.38 -16.91
N GLU A 163 -44.01 7.63 -16.61
CA GLU A 163 -43.42 8.44 -15.54
C GLU A 163 -43.63 7.76 -14.18
N MET A 164 -42.57 7.61 -13.38
CA MET A 164 -42.64 7.39 -11.93
C MET A 164 -41.36 7.96 -11.29
N ASP A 165 -41.58 8.76 -10.24
CA ASP A 165 -40.61 9.59 -9.53
C ASP A 165 -39.31 8.88 -9.14
N VAL A 166 -38.17 9.46 -9.54
CA VAL A 166 -36.82 9.04 -9.16
C VAL A 166 -36.12 10.23 -8.51
N ASP A 167 -36.33 10.44 -7.21
CA ASP A 167 -35.48 11.40 -6.47
C ASP A 167 -35.10 11.00 -5.03
N ASP A 168 -35.64 9.90 -4.48
CA ASP A 168 -35.27 9.44 -3.12
C ASP A 168 -34.32 8.22 -3.09
N THR A 169 -34.38 7.35 -4.09
CA THR A 169 -33.61 6.09 -4.13
C THR A 169 -32.14 6.31 -4.47
N ASN A 170 -31.81 7.31 -5.30
CA ASN A 170 -30.42 7.62 -5.68
C ASN A 170 -29.64 8.27 -4.52
N ASN A 171 -30.29 9.03 -3.64
CA ASN A 171 -29.63 9.61 -2.46
C ASN A 171 -29.33 8.55 -1.39
N LYS A 172 -30.22 7.57 -1.20
CA LYS A 172 -30.02 6.47 -0.22
C LYS A 172 -28.96 5.46 -0.67
N VAL A 173 -28.93 5.12 -1.96
CA VAL A 173 -27.91 4.24 -2.54
C VAL A 173 -26.53 4.91 -2.55
N ASN A 174 -26.45 6.21 -2.87
CA ASN A 174 -25.20 6.96 -2.77
C ASN A 174 -24.71 7.11 -1.33
N ALA A 175 -25.59 7.32 -0.35
CA ALA A 175 -25.22 7.40 1.07
C ALA A 175 -24.68 6.07 1.62
N ASN A 176 -25.28 4.93 1.23
CA ASN A 176 -24.84 3.61 1.68
C ASN A 176 -23.54 3.15 0.99
N ILE A 177 -23.30 3.55 -0.27
CA ILE A 177 -22.03 3.29 -0.96
C ILE A 177 -20.92 4.19 -0.39
N LEU A 178 -21.25 5.42 0.02
CA LEU A 178 -20.31 6.34 0.64
C LEU A 178 -19.90 5.85 2.04
N SER A 179 -20.84 5.38 2.86
CA SER A 179 -20.53 4.82 4.20
C SER A 179 -19.70 3.54 4.12
N SER A 180 -20.03 2.64 3.18
CA SER A 180 -19.30 1.38 2.98
C SER A 180 -17.87 1.61 2.46
N ASN A 181 -17.67 2.64 1.62
CA ASN A 181 -16.34 3.02 1.12
C ASN A 181 -15.53 3.81 2.16
N GLU A 182 -16.17 4.63 3.00
CA GLU A 182 -15.53 5.27 4.14
C GLU A 182 -15.04 4.22 5.14
N ASP A 183 -15.83 3.17 5.39
CA ASP A 183 -15.42 2.06 6.25
C ASP A 183 -14.21 1.33 5.66
N ILE A 184 -14.23 0.89 4.39
CA ILE A 184 -13.09 0.22 3.75
C ILE A 184 -11.84 1.12 3.72
N CYS A 185 -12.02 2.40 3.41
CA CYS A 185 -10.94 3.39 3.38
C CYS A 185 -10.36 3.65 4.78
N SER A 186 -11.20 3.65 5.81
CA SER A 186 -10.78 3.76 7.21
C SER A 186 -9.95 2.54 7.64
N HIS A 187 -10.43 1.32 7.33
CA HIS A 187 -9.72 0.08 7.65
C HIS A 187 -8.33 0.01 7.01
N HIS A 188 -8.18 0.42 5.74
CA HIS A 188 -6.87 0.43 5.08
C HIS A 188 -5.89 1.43 5.71
N LYS A 189 -6.36 2.60 6.16
CA LYS A 189 -5.52 3.61 6.82
C LYS A 189 -5.07 3.13 8.20
N GLU A 190 -6.00 2.58 8.97
CA GLU A 190 -5.71 2.05 10.30
C GLU A 190 -4.77 0.85 10.23
N PHE A 191 -4.97 -0.05 9.26
CA PHE A 191 -4.04 -1.15 9.02
C PHE A 191 -2.64 -0.66 8.61
N ALA A 192 -2.55 0.35 7.74
CA ALA A 192 -1.27 0.94 7.36
C ALA A 192 -0.52 1.53 8.57
N TYR A 193 -1.24 2.22 9.45
CA TYR A 193 -0.70 2.70 10.72
C TYR A 193 -0.21 1.54 11.61
N ASN A 194 -1.03 0.50 11.78
CA ASN A 194 -0.69 -0.66 12.62
C ASN A 194 0.53 -1.43 12.09
N CYS A 195 0.67 -1.60 10.78
CA CYS A 195 1.88 -2.17 10.17
C CYS A 195 3.11 -1.30 10.47
N LEU A 196 2.98 0.01 10.28
CA LEU A 196 4.08 0.95 10.50
C LEU A 196 4.52 1.00 11.98
N ALA A 197 3.57 0.96 12.91
CA ALA A 197 3.84 0.89 14.35
C ALA A 197 4.62 -0.38 14.73
N LYS A 198 4.42 -1.48 13.99
CA LYS A 198 5.20 -2.73 14.11
C LYS A 198 6.53 -2.72 13.36
N GLY A 199 6.88 -1.60 12.71
CA GLY A 199 8.11 -1.45 11.92
C GLY A 199 8.00 -1.96 10.47
N ASP A 200 6.83 -2.40 10.02
CA ASP A 200 6.59 -2.82 8.64
C ASP A 200 6.05 -1.67 7.79
N ILE A 201 6.95 -1.02 7.04
CA ILE A 201 6.61 0.07 6.13
C ILE A 201 6.04 -0.42 4.79
N ASN A 202 6.21 -1.70 4.43
CA ASN A 202 5.93 -2.18 3.08
C ASN A 202 4.47 -2.05 2.70
N TYR A 203 3.56 -2.22 3.65
CA TYR A 203 2.13 -2.04 3.40
C TYR A 203 1.80 -0.61 2.94
N LEU A 204 2.37 0.40 3.62
CA LEU A 204 2.23 1.80 3.23
C LEU A 204 2.82 2.05 1.84
N ILE A 205 4.01 1.52 1.55
CA ILE A 205 4.64 1.64 0.22
C ILE A 205 3.74 1.03 -0.88
N ASN A 206 3.14 -0.12 -0.63
CA ASN A 206 2.25 -0.77 -1.57
C ASN A 206 0.94 0.00 -1.77
N LEU A 207 0.41 0.66 -0.73
CA LEU A 207 -0.73 1.56 -0.87
C LEU A 207 -0.40 2.77 -1.75
N ILE A 208 0.76 3.40 -1.52
CA ILE A 208 1.24 4.54 -2.31
C ILE A 208 1.37 4.15 -3.79
N LYS A 209 2.03 3.01 -4.08
CA LYS A 209 2.18 2.49 -5.45
C LYS A 209 0.82 2.29 -6.13
N ARG A 210 -0.12 1.63 -5.46
CA ARG A 210 -1.49 1.42 -5.99
C ARG A 210 -2.20 2.74 -6.26
N HIS A 211 -2.08 3.71 -5.35
CA HIS A 211 -2.66 5.04 -5.54
C HIS A 211 -2.13 5.69 -6.83
N PHE A 212 -0.82 5.68 -7.05
CA PHE A 212 -0.26 6.26 -8.27
C PHE A 212 -0.60 5.46 -9.54
N GLN A 213 -0.62 4.14 -9.48
CA GLN A 213 -0.99 3.30 -10.62
C GLN A 213 -2.44 3.53 -11.09
N SER A 214 -3.33 3.98 -10.21
CA SER A 214 -4.71 4.36 -10.57
C SER A 214 -4.82 5.68 -11.35
N ARG A 215 -3.74 6.47 -11.44
CA ARG A 215 -3.74 7.81 -12.02
C ARG A 215 -3.09 7.79 -13.40
N SER A 216 -3.58 8.64 -14.29
CA SER A 216 -2.98 8.79 -15.62
C SER A 216 -1.61 9.46 -15.54
N MET A 217 -0.69 9.08 -16.42
CA MET A 217 0.63 9.72 -16.53
C MET A 217 0.52 11.23 -16.82
N MET A 218 -0.57 11.67 -17.45
CA MET A 218 -0.86 13.09 -17.68
C MET A 218 -1.02 13.86 -16.36
N SER A 219 -1.73 13.26 -15.39
CA SER A 219 -1.91 13.81 -14.04
C SER A 219 -0.61 13.76 -13.24
N LEU A 220 0.12 12.66 -13.32
CA LEU A 220 1.34 12.44 -12.55
C LEU A 220 2.54 13.27 -13.03
N LYS A 221 2.55 13.73 -14.28
CA LYS A 221 3.63 14.55 -14.87
C LYS A 221 3.95 15.82 -14.07
N SER A 222 2.96 16.42 -13.42
CA SER A 222 3.11 17.66 -12.64
C SER A 222 3.42 17.42 -11.16
N MET A 223 3.44 16.16 -10.71
CA MET A 223 3.63 15.79 -9.31
C MET A 223 4.94 16.36 -8.75
N ASN A 224 4.93 16.71 -7.47
CA ASN A 224 6.05 17.22 -6.72
C ASN A 224 6.04 16.61 -5.30
N GLU A 225 7.02 16.97 -4.48
CA GLU A 225 7.16 16.46 -3.10
C GLU A 225 5.93 16.77 -2.24
N ALA A 226 5.34 17.97 -2.37
CA ALA A 226 4.13 18.34 -1.62
C ALA A 226 2.91 17.46 -1.99
N VAL A 227 2.72 17.15 -3.27
CA VAL A 227 1.65 16.21 -3.70
C VAL A 227 1.96 14.79 -3.21
N PHE A 228 3.23 14.38 -3.24
CA PHE A 228 3.64 13.08 -2.72
C PHE A 228 3.32 12.96 -1.22
N GLN A 229 3.68 13.96 -0.42
CA GLN A 229 3.33 14.05 0.99
C GLN A 229 1.82 14.02 1.21
N ALA A 230 1.04 14.81 0.46
CA ALA A 230 -0.41 14.83 0.57
C ALA A 230 -1.06 13.45 0.34
N VAL A 231 -0.48 12.61 -0.54
CA VAL A 231 -0.93 11.23 -0.75
C VAL A 231 -0.61 10.35 0.45
N LEU A 232 0.60 10.43 1.00
CA LEU A 232 0.96 9.67 2.21
C LEU A 232 0.07 10.04 3.39
N GLU A 233 -0.17 11.34 3.53
CA GLU A 233 -1.14 11.88 4.45
C GLU A 233 -2.53 11.29 4.21
N MET A 234 -3.06 11.30 2.99
CA MET A 234 -4.38 10.71 2.73
C MET A 234 -4.46 9.21 3.12
N LEU A 235 -3.35 8.48 3.05
CA LEU A 235 -3.25 7.05 3.34
C LEU A 235 -3.00 6.72 4.83
N LEU A 236 -2.85 7.71 5.69
CA LEU A 236 -2.70 7.55 7.14
C LEU A 236 -3.91 8.15 7.87
N PRO A 237 -4.28 7.65 9.07
CA PRO A 237 -5.34 8.26 9.87
C PRO A 237 -4.94 9.67 10.33
N LEU A 238 -5.89 10.61 10.31
CA LEU A 238 -5.64 12.01 10.64
C LEU A 238 -5.17 12.21 12.09
N ILE A 239 -5.70 11.42 13.02
CA ILE A 239 -5.44 11.54 14.46
C ILE A 239 -4.04 11.04 14.88
N PHE A 240 -3.39 10.24 14.04
CA PHE A 240 -2.11 9.60 14.37
C PHE A 240 -0.90 10.28 13.73
N ARG A 241 -1.10 11.29 12.88
CA ARG A 241 0.01 11.98 12.22
C ARG A 241 0.06 13.46 12.54
N VAL A 242 1.28 13.98 12.49
CA VAL A 242 1.61 15.40 12.61
C VAL A 242 2.44 15.76 11.38
N PRO A 243 1.79 16.24 10.31
CA PRO A 243 2.50 16.78 9.14
C PRO A 243 3.29 18.03 9.52
N GLU A 244 4.46 18.21 8.91
CA GLU A 244 5.34 19.35 9.11
C GLU A 244 5.63 19.59 10.60
N LEU A 245 6.11 18.55 11.31
CA LEU A 245 6.44 18.67 12.73
C LEU A 245 7.47 19.79 12.91
N ARG A 246 7.09 20.83 13.65
CA ARG A 246 7.93 22.00 13.83
C ARG A 246 9.01 21.77 14.88
N LEU A 247 10.26 21.95 14.45
CA LEU A 247 11.44 21.87 15.31
C LEU A 247 12.17 23.21 15.38
N ILE A 248 12.83 23.46 16.51
CA ILE A 248 13.97 24.37 16.55
C ILE A 248 15.21 23.51 16.36
N VAL A 249 15.84 23.61 15.20
CA VAL A 249 17.07 22.86 14.86
C VAL A 249 18.27 23.51 15.55
N ASP A 250 18.35 24.84 15.48
CA ASP A 250 19.41 25.61 16.09
C ASP A 250 18.88 26.95 16.62
N GLY A 251 18.60 27.00 17.92
CA GLY A 251 18.05 28.19 18.58
C GLY A 251 18.97 29.39 18.59
N THR A 252 20.27 29.21 18.30
CA THR A 252 21.27 30.30 18.23
C THR A 252 21.18 31.08 16.91
N LYS A 253 20.59 30.49 15.87
CA LYS A 253 20.47 31.15 14.56
C LYS A 253 19.30 32.12 14.52
N GLN A 254 19.44 33.15 13.70
CA GLN A 254 18.34 34.07 13.41
C GLN A 254 17.20 33.37 12.67
N LYS A 255 16.00 33.95 12.77
CA LYS A 255 14.82 33.49 12.02
C LYS A 255 15.16 33.45 10.52
N TYR A 256 14.68 32.42 9.82
CA TYR A 256 14.93 32.17 8.39
C TYR A 256 16.37 31.78 8.00
N ASN A 257 17.30 31.67 8.96
CA ASN A 257 18.67 31.21 8.70
C ASN A 257 18.90 29.78 9.23
N GLY A 258 17.98 28.85 8.96
CA GLY A 258 18.09 27.47 9.42
C GLY A 258 17.83 27.24 10.92
N ARG A 259 17.22 28.21 11.61
CA ARG A 259 16.77 28.07 13.00
C ARG A 259 15.70 26.99 13.17
N PHE A 260 14.74 26.97 12.25
CA PHE A 260 13.61 26.05 12.27
C PHE A 260 13.81 24.94 11.26
N GLY A 261 13.28 23.76 11.58
CA GLY A 261 13.17 22.62 10.69
C GLY A 261 11.77 22.04 10.74
N PHE A 262 11.39 21.33 9.69
CA PHE A 262 10.07 20.72 9.57
C PHE A 262 10.26 19.28 9.10
N VAL A 263 9.74 18.34 9.87
CA VAL A 263 9.69 16.93 9.48
C VAL A 263 8.43 16.73 8.66
N ASP A 264 8.53 16.13 7.48
CA ASP A 264 7.40 15.98 6.56
C ASP A 264 6.19 15.32 7.24
N ILE A 265 6.40 14.18 7.91
CA ILE A 265 5.36 13.53 8.71
C ILE A 265 5.96 12.89 9.97
N PHE A 266 5.41 13.25 11.14
CA PHE A 266 5.72 12.59 12.41
C PHE A 266 4.50 11.79 12.91
N ILE A 267 4.72 10.61 13.47
CA ILE A 267 3.67 9.73 13.99
C ILE A 267 4.03 9.37 15.44
N PRO A 268 3.35 9.96 16.43
CA PRO A 268 3.60 9.64 17.84
C PRO A 268 3.22 8.19 18.17
N GLY A 269 4.15 7.41 18.73
CA GLY A 269 3.95 5.98 19.03
C GLY A 269 3.46 5.67 20.44
N GLY A 270 3.42 6.66 21.34
CA GLY A 270 3.05 6.48 22.73
C GLY A 270 4.06 5.67 23.54
N LYS A 271 3.57 4.82 24.45
CA LYS A 271 4.41 3.98 25.32
C LYS A 271 4.77 2.64 24.68
N ASP A 272 3.86 2.10 23.87
CA ASP A 272 3.93 0.71 23.42
C ASP A 272 4.52 0.56 22.02
N ASN A 273 4.58 1.65 21.24
CA ASN A 273 5.10 1.65 19.88
C ASN A 273 6.19 2.71 19.68
N PRO A 274 7.14 2.49 18.75
CA PRO A 274 8.07 3.52 18.34
C PRO A 274 7.33 4.70 17.69
N SER A 275 7.77 5.92 18.03
CA SER A 275 7.39 7.11 17.26
C SER A 275 8.10 7.12 15.92
N ILE A 276 7.36 7.36 14.84
CA ILE A 276 7.88 7.28 13.48
C ILE A 276 8.18 8.69 12.93
N VAL A 277 9.33 8.83 12.29
CA VAL A 277 9.79 10.06 11.64
C VAL A 277 9.94 9.77 10.15
N LEU A 278 9.13 10.41 9.31
CA LEU A 278 9.17 10.24 7.86
C LEU A 278 9.80 11.47 7.20
N GLU A 279 10.81 11.21 6.38
CA GLU A 279 11.41 12.18 5.45
C GLU A 279 11.14 11.69 4.02
N LEU A 280 10.61 12.56 3.18
CA LEU A 280 10.09 12.23 1.87
C LEU A 280 10.93 12.90 0.78
N LYS A 281 11.17 12.18 -0.31
CA LYS A 281 11.82 12.74 -1.50
C LYS A 281 11.08 12.34 -2.75
N TYR A 282 10.86 13.30 -3.65
CA TYR A 282 10.23 13.02 -4.94
C TYR A 282 11.16 13.33 -6.13
N ILE A 283 11.58 12.28 -6.85
CA ILE A 283 12.41 12.39 -8.04
C ILE A 283 11.52 12.40 -9.29
N LYS A 284 11.40 13.59 -9.90
CA LYS A 284 10.67 13.81 -11.15
C LYS A 284 11.31 13.07 -12.32
N LEU A 285 10.51 12.36 -13.11
CA LEU A 285 10.93 11.70 -14.37
C LEU A 285 11.57 12.69 -15.36
N THR A 286 11.04 13.90 -15.44
CA THR A 286 11.59 14.97 -16.30
C THR A 286 12.99 15.39 -15.87
N GLY A 287 13.28 15.36 -14.57
CA GLY A 287 14.61 15.65 -14.02
C GLY A 287 15.60 14.52 -14.28
N LEU A 288 15.16 13.26 -14.25
CA LEU A 288 16.00 12.10 -14.65
C LEU A 288 16.38 12.17 -16.14
N LYS A 289 15.41 12.40 -17.03
CA LYS A 289 15.71 12.60 -18.47
C LYS A 289 16.62 13.79 -18.73
N SER A 290 16.46 14.86 -17.94
CA SER A 290 17.31 16.04 -18.07
C SER A 290 18.74 15.77 -17.59
N GLY A 291 18.89 15.06 -16.47
CA GLY A 291 20.17 14.65 -15.92
C GLY A 291 20.93 13.72 -16.85
N SER A 292 20.27 12.72 -17.45
CA SER A 292 20.91 11.81 -18.40
C SER A 292 21.39 12.49 -19.68
N LYS A 293 20.67 13.52 -20.16
CA LYS A 293 21.07 14.34 -21.31
C LYS A 293 22.10 15.43 -20.98
N GLY A 294 22.38 15.66 -19.69
CA GLY A 294 23.20 16.76 -19.21
C GLY A 294 22.63 18.16 -19.48
N ARG A 295 21.36 18.27 -19.89
CA ARG A 295 20.69 19.56 -20.16
C ARG A 295 19.20 19.49 -19.85
N PHE A 296 18.66 20.60 -19.35
CA PHE A 296 17.25 20.68 -18.97
C PHE A 296 16.33 20.56 -20.19
N THR A 297 15.37 19.63 -20.13
CA THR A 297 14.39 19.40 -21.21
C THR A 297 13.01 19.90 -20.79
N LYS A 298 12.52 20.99 -21.40
CA LYS A 298 11.22 21.62 -21.08
C LYS A 298 9.99 20.83 -21.57
N SER A 299 10.13 20.04 -22.64
CA SER A 299 9.01 19.33 -23.26
C SER A 299 9.36 17.86 -23.47
N LEU A 300 8.81 17.00 -22.62
CA LEU A 300 8.86 15.55 -22.77
C LEU A 300 7.45 15.04 -23.07
N LYS A 301 7.36 14.12 -24.04
CA LYS A 301 6.11 13.43 -24.38
C LYS A 301 5.69 12.54 -23.22
N THR A 302 4.38 12.47 -22.96
CA THR A 302 3.82 11.65 -21.88
C THR A 302 4.17 10.17 -22.06
N THR A 303 4.23 9.67 -23.30
CA THR A 303 4.66 8.31 -23.63
C THR A 303 6.10 8.03 -23.22
N GLU A 304 7.04 8.95 -23.50
CA GLU A 304 8.45 8.79 -23.08
C GLU A 304 8.62 8.75 -21.56
N LEU A 305 7.77 9.48 -20.82
CA LEU A 305 7.76 9.45 -19.36
C LEU A 305 7.17 8.14 -18.85
N TYR A 306 6.09 7.65 -19.47
CA TYR A 306 5.47 6.38 -19.13
C TYR A 306 6.45 5.20 -19.28
N GLU A 307 7.13 5.10 -20.43
CA GLU A 307 8.13 4.05 -20.66
C GLU A 307 9.29 4.15 -19.68
N LEU A 308 9.76 5.37 -19.38
CA LEU A 308 10.80 5.57 -18.37
C LEU A 308 10.35 5.08 -16.98
N ASP A 309 9.14 5.43 -16.56
CA ASP A 309 8.60 5.06 -15.25
C ASP A 309 8.42 3.54 -15.13
N LYS A 310 8.00 2.88 -16.21
CA LYS A 310 7.88 1.42 -16.28
C LYS A 310 9.24 0.74 -16.19
N ASN A 311 10.24 1.22 -16.93
CA ASN A 311 11.59 0.64 -16.90
C ASN A 311 12.23 0.76 -15.51
N LEU A 312 12.01 1.89 -14.83
CA LEU A 312 12.49 2.10 -13.45
C LEU A 312 11.96 1.07 -12.44
N GLU A 313 10.79 0.47 -12.70
CA GLU A 313 10.18 -0.55 -11.84
C GLU A 313 10.99 -1.85 -11.80
N GLU A 314 11.63 -2.19 -12.92
CA GLU A 314 12.43 -3.42 -13.12
C GLU A 314 13.92 -3.23 -12.80
N GLU A 315 14.38 -1.98 -12.68
CA GLU A 315 15.77 -1.66 -12.37
C GLU A 315 16.11 -1.92 -10.89
N ASP A 316 17.29 -2.49 -10.64
CA ASP A 316 17.81 -2.68 -9.29
C ASP A 316 18.08 -1.35 -8.58
N ASP A 317 18.15 -1.40 -7.25
CA ASP A 317 18.29 -0.20 -6.40
C ASP A 317 19.54 0.62 -6.76
N ASP A 318 20.68 -0.02 -7.01
CA ASP A 318 21.95 0.69 -7.26
C ASP A 318 21.96 1.36 -8.63
N THR A 319 21.44 0.67 -9.66
CA THR A 319 21.24 1.26 -10.99
C THR A 319 20.35 2.50 -10.92
N VAL A 320 19.26 2.46 -10.15
CA VAL A 320 18.37 3.62 -9.97
C VAL A 320 19.08 4.75 -9.24
N LEU A 321 19.82 4.45 -8.17
CA LEU A 321 20.55 5.42 -7.36
C LEU A 321 21.65 6.14 -8.16
N ASP A 322 22.32 5.45 -9.07
CA ASP A 322 23.42 6.02 -9.87
C ASP A 322 22.94 6.92 -11.02
N ARG A 323 21.62 7.00 -11.26
CA ARG A 323 21.07 7.87 -12.30
C ARG A 323 21.36 9.34 -12.01
N LYS A 324 21.81 10.02 -13.06
CA LYS A 324 21.95 11.48 -13.07
C LYS A 324 20.58 12.15 -13.01
N TYR A 325 20.48 13.19 -12.19
CA TYR A 325 19.28 13.98 -12.03
C TYR A 325 19.61 15.47 -12.19
N MET A 326 18.70 16.21 -12.84
CA MET A 326 18.79 17.67 -12.97
C MET A 326 17.45 18.31 -12.60
N SER A 327 17.44 19.13 -11.55
CA SER A 327 16.27 19.93 -11.17
C SER A 327 16.08 21.11 -12.12
N LYS A 328 14.81 21.52 -12.33
CA LYS A 328 14.45 22.71 -13.11
C LYS A 328 15.08 23.99 -12.54
N ASN A 329 15.24 24.06 -11.22
CA ASN A 329 15.64 25.28 -10.52
C ASN A 329 17.16 25.43 -10.45
N SER A 330 17.87 24.39 -9.99
CA SER A 330 19.33 24.47 -9.84
C SER A 330 20.07 24.35 -11.18
N ARG A 331 19.53 23.58 -12.13
CA ARG A 331 20.18 23.17 -13.39
C ARG A 331 21.56 22.52 -13.21
N THR A 332 21.92 22.19 -11.98
CA THR A 332 23.09 21.38 -11.64
C THR A 332 22.75 19.91 -11.79
N ILE A 333 23.73 19.12 -12.24
CA ILE A 333 23.62 17.66 -12.28
C ILE A 333 24.03 17.14 -10.90
N THR A 334 23.19 16.29 -10.34
CA THR A 334 23.44 15.48 -9.14
C THR A 334 23.09 14.02 -9.46
N THR A 335 23.13 13.13 -8.47
CA THR A 335 22.66 11.73 -8.59
C THR A 335 21.47 11.48 -7.69
N VAL A 336 20.65 10.48 -8.01
CA VAL A 336 19.57 10.04 -7.11
C VAL A 336 20.15 9.59 -5.75
N ARG A 337 21.33 8.96 -5.76
CA ARG A 337 22.09 8.58 -4.57
C ARG A 337 22.43 9.76 -3.67
N GLU A 338 22.94 10.85 -4.23
CA GLU A 338 23.27 12.05 -3.47
C GLU A 338 22.03 12.67 -2.83
N ILE A 339 20.90 12.72 -3.56
CA ILE A 339 19.62 13.19 -3.01
C ILE A 339 19.15 12.27 -1.86
N MET A 340 19.29 10.95 -2.01
CA MET A 340 18.93 9.98 -0.96
C MET A 340 19.80 10.18 0.29
N ASN A 341 21.12 10.32 0.11
CA ASN A 341 22.06 10.53 1.20
C ASN A 341 21.77 11.84 1.95
N ASN A 342 21.42 12.91 1.23
CA ASN A 342 21.00 14.18 1.84
C ASN A 342 19.72 14.00 2.67
N GLY A 343 18.74 13.25 2.16
CA GLY A 343 17.53 12.89 2.92
C GLY A 343 17.84 12.10 4.19
N ILE A 344 18.76 11.13 4.12
CA ILE A 344 19.19 10.36 5.30
C ILE A 344 19.85 11.26 6.33
N GLN A 345 20.76 12.15 5.91
CA GLN A 345 21.41 13.09 6.82
C GLN A 345 20.40 14.05 7.49
N GLN A 346 19.42 14.52 6.73
CA GLN A 346 18.34 15.35 7.24
C GLN A 346 17.50 14.60 8.29
N LEU A 347 17.07 13.38 7.99
CA LEU A 347 16.32 12.51 8.90
C LEU A 347 17.10 12.26 10.21
N GLN A 348 18.38 11.92 10.10
CA GLN A 348 19.26 11.71 11.26
C GLN A 348 19.37 12.96 12.12
N ASN A 349 19.53 14.13 11.48
CA ASN A 349 19.55 15.41 12.19
C ASN A 349 18.22 15.64 12.93
N TYR A 350 17.07 15.44 12.28
CA TYR A 350 15.77 15.63 12.90
C TYR A 350 15.54 14.68 14.07
N ILE A 351 15.85 13.39 13.94
CA ILE A 351 15.73 12.43 15.04
C ILE A 351 16.57 12.88 16.24
N ARG A 352 17.81 13.34 16.03
CA ARG A 352 18.67 13.89 17.08
C ARG A 352 18.09 15.14 17.76
N ILE A 353 17.36 15.98 17.03
CA ILE A 353 16.68 17.13 17.62
C ILE A 353 15.44 16.69 18.41
N ILE A 354 14.66 15.77 17.86
CA ILE A 354 13.46 15.20 18.50
C ILE A 354 13.82 14.58 19.85
N THR A 355 14.93 13.81 19.94
CA THR A 355 15.39 13.19 21.21
C THR A 355 15.68 14.19 22.33
N ARG A 356 15.78 15.50 22.06
CA ARG A 356 15.95 16.52 23.09
C ARG A 356 14.63 16.90 23.80
N GLY A 357 13.50 16.42 23.29
CA GLY A 357 12.18 16.72 23.83
C GLY A 357 11.67 18.12 23.46
N PRO A 358 10.68 18.64 24.20
CA PRO A 358 10.08 19.93 23.93
C PRO A 358 11.03 21.06 24.33
N VAL A 359 11.03 22.14 23.55
CA VAL A 359 11.83 23.33 23.89
C VAL A 359 11.23 24.10 25.06
N LYS A 360 12.09 24.66 25.93
CA LYS A 360 11.66 25.58 26.99
C LYS A 360 11.49 27.01 26.47
N GLY A 361 12.24 27.36 25.43
CA GLY A 361 12.14 28.63 24.73
C GLY A 361 12.83 28.59 23.37
N TYR A 362 12.91 29.74 22.70
CA TYR A 362 13.42 29.80 21.33
C TYR A 362 14.94 29.64 21.19
N VAL A 363 15.69 29.69 22.30
CA VAL A 363 17.15 29.56 22.32
C VAL A 363 17.62 28.10 22.36
N ASP A 364 16.73 27.18 22.74
CA ASP A 364 17.01 25.75 22.80
C ASP A 364 16.68 25.07 21.45
N SER A 365 17.25 23.89 21.23
CA SER A 365 16.81 23.02 20.13
C SER A 365 15.94 21.89 20.65
N GLY A 366 14.91 21.53 19.90
CA GLY A 366 13.92 20.51 20.28
C GLY A 366 12.61 20.69 19.53
N ILE A 367 11.54 20.11 20.06
CA ILE A 367 10.19 20.18 19.50
C ILE A 367 9.50 21.49 19.92
N LEU A 368 8.99 22.24 18.94
CA LEU A 368 8.19 23.45 19.11
C LEU A 368 6.82 23.27 18.44
N ASP A 369 6.22 22.09 18.58
CA ASP A 369 4.93 21.79 17.99
C ASP A 369 3.92 21.43 19.08
N PRO A 370 2.88 22.24 19.29
CA PRO A 370 1.90 22.00 20.35
C PRO A 370 1.01 20.77 20.08
N ARG A 371 1.04 20.22 18.85
CA ARG A 371 0.29 19.01 18.49
C ARG A 371 0.89 17.73 19.07
N VAL A 372 2.11 17.80 19.60
CA VAL A 372 2.84 16.66 20.18
C VAL A 372 2.97 16.84 21.68
N GLY A 373 2.36 15.92 22.41
CA GLY A 373 2.52 15.76 23.85
C GLY A 373 3.75 14.93 24.15
N VAL A 374 4.39 15.21 25.28
CA VAL A 374 5.60 14.53 25.70
C VAL A 374 5.45 14.06 27.14
N THR A 375 5.86 12.82 27.40
CA THR A 375 5.95 12.26 28.75
C THR A 375 7.37 11.76 28.96
N GLU A 376 8.05 12.25 29.99
CA GLU A 376 9.30 11.67 30.46
C GLU A 376 9.03 10.30 31.05
N THR A 377 9.80 9.32 30.64
CA THR A 377 9.61 7.93 31.05
C THR A 377 10.87 7.36 31.67
N MET A 378 10.78 6.12 32.17
CA MET A 378 11.97 5.39 32.63
C MET A 378 13.01 5.37 31.51
N LYS A 379 14.30 5.36 31.90
CA LYS A 379 15.41 5.40 30.96
C LYS A 379 15.25 4.36 29.84
N ASP A 380 15.48 4.78 28.60
CA ASP A 380 15.49 3.96 27.39
C ASP A 380 14.16 3.24 27.07
N SER A 381 13.03 3.72 27.60
CA SER A 381 11.71 3.12 27.35
C SER A 381 10.99 3.65 26.10
N GLY A 382 11.31 4.87 25.64
CA GLY A 382 10.81 5.41 24.38
C GLY A 382 11.67 4.98 23.20
N GLN A 383 11.07 4.95 22.01
CA GLN A 383 11.75 4.57 20.77
C GLN A 383 11.37 5.51 19.62
N LEU A 384 12.35 5.81 18.76
CA LEU A 384 12.18 6.54 17.51
C LEU A 384 12.64 5.66 16.34
N MET A 385 11.83 5.60 15.29
CA MET A 385 12.18 4.93 14.03
C MET A 385 12.02 5.92 12.88
N GLY A 386 13.07 6.07 12.08
CA GLY A 386 13.08 6.94 10.93
C GLY A 386 12.96 6.19 9.61
N TYR A 387 12.29 6.78 8.62
CA TYR A 387 12.33 6.32 7.24
C TYR A 387 12.51 7.49 6.28
N VAL A 388 13.48 7.34 5.37
CA VAL A 388 13.50 8.12 4.13
C VAL A 388 12.73 7.33 3.08
N ILE A 389 11.63 7.91 2.57
CA ILE A 389 10.84 7.34 1.50
C ILE A 389 11.06 8.18 0.24
N MET A 390 11.73 7.60 -0.75
CA MET A 390 11.98 8.26 -2.03
C MET A 390 11.15 7.62 -3.14
N SER A 391 10.28 8.41 -3.75
CA SER A 391 9.57 8.05 -4.97
C SER A 391 10.39 8.48 -6.19
N VAL A 392 10.83 7.52 -6.99
CA VAL A 392 11.54 7.74 -8.25
C VAL A 392 10.59 7.51 -9.42
N GLY A 393 10.09 8.61 -10.00
CA GLY A 393 8.89 8.52 -10.82
C GLY A 393 7.70 8.17 -9.94
N THR A 394 6.79 7.32 -10.41
CA THR A 394 5.58 6.94 -9.66
C THR A 394 5.47 5.45 -9.40
N ARG A 395 6.32 4.65 -10.05
CA ARG A 395 6.35 3.18 -9.90
C ARG A 395 7.47 2.68 -9.00
N ARG A 396 8.63 3.34 -9.04
CA ARG A 396 9.79 2.93 -8.23
C ARG A 396 9.83 3.67 -6.90
N MET A 397 9.85 2.92 -5.81
CA MET A 397 10.02 3.43 -4.45
C MET A 397 11.32 2.88 -3.88
N LEU A 398 12.11 3.73 -3.26
CA LEU A 398 13.31 3.38 -2.51
C LEU A 398 13.10 3.81 -1.06
N VAL A 399 13.42 2.93 -0.12
CA VAL A 399 13.25 3.19 1.31
C VAL A 399 14.57 2.94 2.04
N ARG A 400 14.91 3.82 2.98
CA ARG A 400 16.03 3.63 3.92
C ARG A 400 15.53 3.89 5.33
N SER A 401 15.77 2.94 6.23
CA SER A 401 15.41 3.07 7.65
C SER A 401 16.58 3.60 8.47
N TYR A 402 16.26 4.24 9.59
CA TYR A 402 17.24 4.69 10.58
C TYR A 402 16.66 4.52 11.99
N GLY A 403 17.26 3.62 12.77
CA GLY A 403 16.76 3.23 14.09
C GLY A 403 16.55 1.71 14.21
N PRO A 404 15.96 1.25 15.33
CA PRO A 404 15.34 2.04 16.38
C PRO A 404 16.36 2.82 17.23
N ILE A 405 16.03 4.06 17.60
CA ILE A 405 16.81 4.90 18.51
C ILE A 405 16.07 4.97 19.85
N LYS A 406 16.72 4.55 20.93
CA LYS A 406 16.15 4.61 22.28
C LYS A 406 16.20 6.03 22.84
N THR A 407 15.20 6.39 23.64
CA THR A 407 15.06 7.71 24.26
C THR A 407 14.30 7.59 25.58
N ASP A 408 14.50 8.55 26.48
CA ASP A 408 13.81 8.62 27.78
C ASP A 408 12.43 9.32 27.65
N ILE A 409 11.92 9.39 26.42
CA ILE A 409 10.82 10.27 26.04
C ILE A 409 9.81 9.49 25.18
N CYS A 410 8.55 9.49 25.61
CA CYS A 410 7.42 9.03 24.81
C CYS A 410 6.64 10.22 24.24
N TYR A 411 6.17 10.08 23.00
CA TYR A 411 5.45 11.12 22.29
C TYR A 411 4.01 10.68 22.01
N PHE A 412 3.06 11.60 22.18
CA PHE A 412 1.64 11.35 22.00
C PHE A 412 1.02 12.43 21.12
N SER A 413 0.01 12.07 20.33
CA SER A 413 -0.84 13.07 19.68
C SER A 413 -1.66 13.79 20.74
N VAL A 414 -1.70 15.13 20.69
CA VAL A 414 -2.65 15.92 21.50
C VAL A 414 -3.92 16.10 20.68
N PRO A 415 -5.09 15.60 21.15
CA PRO A 415 -6.36 15.89 20.51
C PRO A 415 -6.59 17.40 20.47
N LYS A 416 -7.06 17.92 19.34
CA LYS A 416 -7.45 19.33 19.21
C LYS A 416 -8.78 19.62 19.87
#